data_AF-A0ABC8SS29-F1
#
_entry.id   AF-A0ABC8SS29-F1
#
_cell.length_a   1.000
_cell.length_b   1.000
_cell.length_c   1.000
_cell.angle_alpha   90.00
_cell.angle_beta   90.00
_cell.angle_gamma   90.00
#
_symmetry.space_group_name_H-M   'P 1'
#
loop_
_entity.id
_entity.type
_entity.pdbx_description
1 polymer ?
#
loop_
_entity_poly.entity_id
_entity_poly.type
_entity_poly.pdbx_seq_one_letter_code
_entity_poly.pdbx_strand_id
1 'polypeptide(L)'
;MASTLIIPPSFCFGFSARLSLLSTPFSVSQISTFQSPKKALQVKLKHFPRASSEGLPNELIEDSKFVPLNADDAAYGPPALLLLGFEVEEAIKIRQLLKDLDGEFLEIIFCTEDMITLSLWEALNTKQPNLEAGKIAKSLPRICFFSGLTGEEMLIFIDAFPETGLEPAVFAALVPYSADKPLQELIEEIMGDHEMLSARQLD
;
A
#
# COMPACT_ATOMS: atom_id res chain seq x y z
N MET A 1 35.74 16.89 10.75
CA MET A 1 34.49 17.53 10.31
C MET A 1 33.52 16.40 10.02
N ALA A 2 32.63 16.12 10.98
CA ALA A 2 31.65 15.05 10.85
C ALA A 2 30.47 15.58 10.04
N SER A 3 30.25 15.05 8.83
CA SER A 3 29.03 15.29 8.06
C SER A 3 27.94 14.41 8.62
N THR A 4 27.01 15.02 9.34
CA THR A 4 25.73 14.39 9.72
C THR A 4 24.90 14.25 8.45
N LEU A 5 24.78 13.02 7.93
CA LEU A 5 23.81 12.68 6.89
C LEU A 5 22.42 12.72 7.52
N ILE A 6 21.66 13.75 7.17
CA ILE A 6 20.23 13.82 7.47
C ILE A 6 19.56 12.89 6.46
N ILE A 7 19.16 11.71 6.93
CA ILE A 7 18.37 10.74 6.16
C ILE A 7 16.95 11.31 6.05
N PRO A 8 16.36 11.44 4.85
CA PRO A 8 14.98 11.91 4.71
C PRO A 8 13.99 10.90 5.30
N PRO A 9 12.81 11.34 5.78
CA PRO A 9 11.81 10.46 6.36
C PRO A 9 11.28 9.48 5.31
N SER A 10 11.18 8.19 5.69
CA SER A 10 10.54 7.13 4.92
C SER A 10 9.14 7.59 4.50
N PHE A 11 8.93 7.83 3.20
CA PHE A 11 7.61 8.25 2.72
C PHE A 11 6.65 7.07 2.70
N CYS A 12 5.59 7.25 3.46
CA CYS A 12 4.36 6.51 3.38
C CYS A 12 3.55 7.12 2.23
N PHE A 13 2.79 6.31 1.52
CA PHE A 13 1.77 6.81 0.62
C PHE A 13 0.64 7.44 1.46
N GLY A 14 0.68 8.75 1.71
CA GLY A 14 -0.34 9.51 2.45
C GLY A 14 -0.03 11.01 2.54
N PHE A 15 -0.97 11.85 2.09
CA PHE A 15 -0.90 13.31 2.22
C PHE A 15 -1.30 13.74 3.64
N SER A 16 -0.61 14.76 4.16
CA SER A 16 -0.86 15.34 5.47
C SER A 16 -2.24 15.98 5.57
N ALA A 17 -3.09 15.46 6.46
CA ALA A 17 -4.19 16.22 7.04
C ALA A 17 -3.90 16.46 8.52
N ARG A 18 -3.67 17.72 8.88
CA ARG A 18 -3.55 18.16 10.27
C ARG A 18 -4.83 17.81 11.03
N LEU A 19 -4.76 16.87 11.96
CA LEU A 19 -5.87 16.56 12.85
C LEU A 19 -5.87 17.55 14.02
N SER A 20 -6.76 18.54 13.95
CA SER A 20 -7.22 19.26 15.12
C SER A 20 -8.10 18.33 15.96
N LEU A 21 -7.63 18.01 17.16
CA LEU A 21 -8.40 17.34 18.22
C LEU A 21 -9.73 18.05 18.45
N LEU A 22 -10.85 17.35 18.25
CA LEU A 22 -12.07 17.65 19.00
C LEU A 22 -12.83 16.37 19.34
N SER A 23 -12.91 16.16 20.65
CA SER A 23 -13.60 15.12 21.40
C SER A 23 -15.09 14.97 21.06
N THR A 24 -15.56 13.73 20.98
CA THR A 24 -16.98 13.34 21.04
C THR A 24 -17.53 13.48 22.47
N PRO A 25 -18.87 13.42 22.67
CA PRO A 25 -19.48 12.12 22.91
C PRO A 25 -20.89 11.91 22.30
N PHE A 26 -21.13 10.66 21.90
CA PHE A 26 -22.37 9.85 22.01
C PHE A 26 -23.76 10.48 21.84
N SER A 27 -24.60 9.92 20.95
CA SER A 27 -25.92 9.36 21.33
C SER A 27 -26.58 8.58 20.18
N VAL A 28 -27.13 7.41 20.54
CA VAL A 28 -27.94 6.48 19.75
C VAL A 28 -29.37 7.01 19.54
N SER A 29 -30.02 6.74 18.39
CA SER A 29 -31.42 6.25 18.29
C SER A 29 -31.95 6.07 16.84
N GLN A 30 -32.26 4.81 16.51
CA GLN A 30 -33.51 4.23 15.95
C GLN A 30 -34.30 4.84 14.75
N ILE A 31 -34.41 3.99 13.70
CA ILE A 31 -35.59 3.57 12.88
C ILE A 31 -36.51 4.63 12.21
N SER A 32 -36.62 4.60 10.86
CA SER A 32 -37.86 4.22 10.12
C SER A 32 -37.85 4.62 8.61
N THR A 33 -38.27 3.65 7.79
CA THR A 33 -39.03 3.64 6.52
C THR A 33 -39.52 4.98 5.92
N PHE A 34 -39.36 5.17 4.58
CA PHE A 34 -40.44 5.37 3.56
C PHE A 34 -39.96 6.03 2.22
N GLN A 35 -40.28 5.33 1.12
CA GLN A 35 -40.72 5.75 -0.25
C GLN A 35 -40.16 6.97 -1.03
N SER A 36 -39.86 6.68 -2.31
CA SER A 36 -39.64 7.51 -3.54
C SER A 36 -40.86 8.40 -3.93
N PRO A 37 -40.93 9.16 -5.09
CA PRO A 37 -39.96 9.56 -6.14
C PRO A 37 -40.05 11.06 -6.60
N LYS A 38 -39.19 11.50 -7.57
CA LYS A 38 -39.52 12.24 -8.84
C LYS A 38 -38.53 13.37 -9.27
N LYS A 39 -37.97 13.17 -10.48
CA LYS A 39 -37.85 14.02 -11.70
C LYS A 39 -37.09 15.37 -11.77
N ALA A 40 -36.53 15.54 -12.98
CA ALA A 40 -36.09 16.74 -13.74
C ALA A 40 -34.61 17.14 -13.53
N LEU A 41 -33.80 17.49 -14.52
CA LEU A 41 -34.05 18.12 -15.83
C LEU A 41 -33.17 17.51 -16.95
N GLN A 42 -33.71 17.45 -18.17
CA GLN A 42 -32.94 17.34 -19.41
C GLN A 42 -32.65 18.74 -19.96
N VAL A 43 -31.39 19.03 -20.30
CA VAL A 43 -31.02 20.19 -21.11
C VAL A 43 -30.43 19.68 -22.43
N LYS A 44 -31.15 19.99 -23.50
CA LYS A 44 -30.86 19.63 -24.89
C LYS A 44 -30.10 20.80 -25.53
N LEU A 45 -28.84 20.61 -25.90
CA LEU A 45 -28.05 21.62 -26.62
C LEU A 45 -27.78 21.16 -28.06
N LYS A 46 -28.06 22.07 -29.01
CA LYS A 46 -28.07 21.86 -30.46
C LYS A 46 -26.65 21.82 -31.05
N HIS A 47 -26.47 20.97 -32.05
CA HIS A 47 -25.31 20.88 -32.95
C HIS A 47 -25.09 22.17 -33.77
N PHE A 48 -23.82 22.51 -34.05
CA PHE A 48 -23.33 22.99 -35.35
C PHE A 48 -21.89 22.48 -35.62
N PRO A 49 -21.46 22.29 -36.88
CA PRO A 49 -20.41 21.34 -37.26
C PRO A 49 -19.08 21.96 -37.73
N ARG A 50 -18.06 21.07 -37.80
CA ARG A 50 -16.93 21.01 -38.75
C ARG A 50 -15.79 22.05 -38.62
N ALA A 51 -14.62 21.56 -38.21
CA ALA A 51 -13.36 21.68 -38.96
C ALA A 51 -12.30 20.70 -38.41
N SER A 52 -11.46 20.22 -39.33
CA SER A 52 -10.41 19.21 -39.17
C SER A 52 -9.16 19.79 -38.51
N SER A 53 -8.54 19.02 -37.62
CA SER A 53 -7.08 19.01 -37.41
C SER A 53 -6.69 17.65 -36.84
N GLU A 54 -5.53 17.17 -37.26
CA GLU A 54 -5.02 15.82 -37.12
C GLU A 54 -4.97 15.35 -35.65
N GLY A 55 -5.58 14.21 -35.36
CA GLY A 55 -5.49 13.54 -34.07
C GLY A 55 -4.12 12.90 -33.90
N LEU A 56 -3.23 13.61 -33.21
CA LEU A 56 -2.07 13.03 -32.54
C LEU A 56 -2.52 11.90 -31.61
N PRO A 57 -1.68 10.86 -31.43
CA PRO A 57 -2.09 9.56 -30.92
C PRO A 57 -2.63 9.72 -29.52
N ASN A 58 -3.66 8.91 -29.20
CA ASN A 58 -4.20 8.71 -27.85
C ASN A 58 -3.11 8.99 -26.81
N GLU A 59 -3.21 10.14 -26.15
CA GLU A 59 -2.52 10.35 -24.90
C GLU A 59 -2.81 9.10 -24.08
N LEU A 60 -1.74 8.41 -23.71
CA LEU A 60 -1.77 7.37 -22.71
C LEU A 60 -2.39 8.05 -21.49
N ILE A 61 -3.70 7.88 -21.33
CA ILE A 61 -4.34 7.95 -20.02
C ILE A 61 -3.74 6.75 -19.32
N GLU A 62 -2.54 6.97 -18.80
CA GLU A 62 -1.94 6.15 -17.78
C GLU A 62 -2.88 6.34 -16.61
N ASP A 63 -3.92 5.48 -16.56
CA ASP A 63 -4.82 5.35 -15.44
C ASP A 63 -3.90 5.18 -14.24
N SER A 64 -3.71 6.25 -13.48
CA SER A 64 -2.79 6.24 -12.35
C SER A 64 -3.36 5.22 -11.37
N LYS A 65 -2.77 4.02 -11.47
CA LYS A 65 -3.20 2.75 -10.88
C LYS A 65 -3.00 2.73 -9.37
N PHE A 66 -2.35 3.77 -8.88
CA PHE A 66 -1.89 3.91 -7.52
C PHE A 66 -2.95 4.59 -6.66
N VAL A 67 -3.39 3.86 -5.63
CA VAL A 67 -4.32 4.35 -4.61
C VAL A 67 -3.55 4.38 -3.29
N PRO A 68 -3.40 5.56 -2.64
CA PRO A 68 -2.79 5.65 -1.31
C PRO A 68 -3.51 4.77 -0.30
N LEU A 69 -2.79 4.29 0.71
CA LEU A 69 -3.40 3.56 1.83
C LEU A 69 -4.28 4.52 2.63
N ASN A 70 -5.50 4.09 2.96
CA ASN A 70 -6.46 4.88 3.72
C ASN A 70 -6.85 4.13 4.98
N ALA A 71 -7.08 4.83 6.09
CA ALA A 71 -7.49 4.23 7.36
C ALA A 71 -8.80 3.42 7.25
N ASP A 72 -9.68 3.82 6.33
CA ASP A 72 -10.99 3.19 6.09
C ASP A 72 -10.89 1.91 5.22
N ASP A 73 -9.69 1.54 4.76
CA ASP A 73 -9.51 0.34 3.93
C ASP A 73 -9.82 -0.93 4.74
N ALA A 74 -10.68 -1.78 4.17
CA ALA A 74 -11.06 -3.04 4.79
C ALA A 74 -9.93 -4.07 4.66
N ALA A 75 -9.82 -4.95 5.66
CA ALA A 75 -8.89 -6.06 5.61
C ALA A 75 -9.19 -7.03 4.45
N TYR A 76 -8.14 -7.44 3.75
CA TYR A 76 -8.22 -8.39 2.64
C TYR A 76 -7.02 -9.35 2.64
N GLY A 77 -7.28 -10.64 2.40
CA GLY A 77 -6.26 -11.69 2.38
C GLY A 77 -5.95 -12.32 3.74
N PRO A 78 -5.02 -13.29 3.78
CA PRO A 78 -4.57 -13.92 5.01
C PRO A 78 -3.77 -12.94 5.89
N PRO A 79 -3.81 -13.06 7.24
CA PRO A 79 -3.02 -12.19 8.12
C PRO A 79 -1.51 -12.49 7.97
N ALA A 80 -0.81 -11.67 7.18
CA ALA A 80 0.61 -11.87 6.88
C ALA A 80 1.33 -10.58 6.46
N LEU A 81 2.65 -10.58 6.67
CA LEU A 81 3.60 -9.63 6.10
C LEU A 81 4.52 -10.37 5.13
N LEU A 82 4.53 -9.96 3.86
CA LEU A 82 5.51 -10.43 2.89
C LEU A 82 6.64 -9.39 2.75
N LEU A 83 7.85 -9.83 3.08
CA LEU A 83 9.05 -9.00 3.16
C LEU A 83 9.97 -9.26 1.96
N LEU A 84 10.23 -8.23 1.16
CA LEU A 84 11.16 -8.24 0.03
C LEU A 84 12.39 -7.41 0.38
N GLY A 85 13.58 -7.92 0.09
CA GLY A 85 14.84 -7.19 0.34
C GLY A 85 15.22 -7.06 1.83
N PHE A 86 14.53 -7.78 2.71
CA PHE A 86 14.87 -7.88 4.14
C PHE A 86 15.77 -9.09 4.40
N GLU A 87 16.66 -8.95 5.37
CA GLU A 87 17.48 -10.05 5.89
C GLU A 87 16.72 -10.84 6.95
N VAL A 88 17.03 -12.14 7.10
CA VAL A 88 16.34 -13.02 8.03
C VAL A 88 16.56 -12.57 9.48
N GLU A 89 17.73 -11.99 9.77
CA GLU A 89 18.11 -11.43 11.05
C GLU A 89 17.25 -10.22 11.44
N GLU A 90 16.73 -9.47 10.46
CA GLU A 90 15.83 -8.33 10.68
C GLU A 90 14.45 -8.78 11.18
N ALA A 91 14.09 -10.06 10.98
CA ALA A 91 12.83 -10.63 11.48
C ALA A 91 12.66 -10.42 12.99
N ILE A 92 13.75 -10.42 13.76
CA ILE A 92 13.68 -10.25 15.22
C ILE A 92 13.10 -8.88 15.57
N LYS A 93 13.53 -7.84 14.86
CA LYS A 93 13.04 -6.46 15.07
C LYS A 93 11.60 -6.30 14.60
N ILE A 94 11.25 -6.90 13.46
CA ILE A 94 9.87 -6.88 12.94
C ILE A 94 8.93 -7.63 13.88
N ARG A 95 9.33 -8.79 14.41
CA ARG A 95 8.56 -9.53 15.43
C ARG A 95 8.38 -8.73 16.70
N GLN A 96 9.41 -8.00 17.14
CA GLN A 96 9.31 -7.12 18.30
C GLN A 96 8.30 -5.99 18.07
N LEU A 97 8.37 -5.32 16.91
CA LEU A 97 7.40 -4.31 16.51
C LEU A 97 5.97 -4.86 16.50
N LEU A 98 5.77 -6.04 15.89
CA LEU A 98 4.46 -6.71 15.87
C LEU A 98 3.96 -6.97 17.29
N LYS A 99 4.83 -7.42 18.19
CA LYS A 99 4.45 -7.64 19.59
C LYS A 99 4.04 -6.34 20.29
N ASP A 100 4.76 -5.25 20.06
CA ASP A 100 4.46 -3.95 20.67
C ASP A 100 3.14 -3.35 20.14
N LEU A 101 2.69 -3.76 18.95
CA LEU A 101 1.43 -3.37 18.32
C LEU A 101 0.31 -4.42 18.47
N ASP A 102 0.47 -5.45 19.32
CA ASP A 102 -0.46 -6.59 19.47
C ASP A 102 -0.76 -7.34 18.14
N GLY A 103 0.16 -7.28 17.17
CA GLY A 103 0.10 -7.87 15.84
C GLY A 103 0.72 -9.27 15.69
N GLU A 104 0.90 -10.01 16.79
CA GLU A 104 1.54 -11.35 16.80
C GLU A 104 0.80 -12.41 15.95
N PHE A 105 -0.44 -12.12 15.53
CA PHE A 105 -1.24 -12.97 14.67
C PHE A 105 -0.78 -12.96 13.20
N LEU A 106 0.07 -12.02 12.79
CA LEU A 106 0.59 -11.93 11.43
C LEU A 106 1.74 -12.91 11.20
N GLU A 107 1.64 -13.68 10.11
CA GLU A 107 2.74 -14.51 9.65
C GLU A 107 3.79 -13.65 8.91
N ILE A 108 5.06 -13.77 9.29
CA ILE A 108 6.17 -13.11 8.57
C ILE A 108 6.71 -14.07 7.52
N ILE A 109 6.63 -13.65 6.26
CA ILE A 109 7.05 -14.41 5.08
C ILE A 109 8.16 -13.62 4.39
N PHE A 110 9.29 -14.27 4.08
CA PHE A 110 10.36 -13.66 3.30
C PHE A 110 10.22 -14.05 1.83
N CYS A 111 10.36 -13.09 0.92
CA CYS A 111 10.29 -13.39 -0.51
C CYS A 111 11.45 -14.29 -0.95
N THR A 112 11.15 -15.44 -1.56
CA THR A 112 12.15 -16.32 -2.18
C THR A 112 12.22 -16.08 -3.68
N GLU A 113 13.29 -16.55 -4.33
CA GLU A 113 13.47 -16.41 -5.78
C GLU A 113 12.28 -16.98 -6.58
N ASP A 114 11.74 -18.11 -6.15
CA ASP A 114 10.61 -18.78 -6.81
C ASP A 114 9.31 -17.97 -6.71
N MET A 115 9.13 -17.21 -5.62
CA MET A 115 7.93 -16.41 -5.37
C MET A 115 7.80 -15.22 -6.32
N ILE A 116 8.91 -14.69 -6.86
CA ILE A 116 8.91 -13.50 -7.73
C ILE A 116 7.99 -13.68 -8.96
N THR A 117 7.90 -14.92 -9.46
CA THR A 117 7.06 -15.28 -10.61
C THR A 117 5.62 -15.66 -10.26
N LEU A 118 5.32 -15.81 -8.97
CA LEU A 118 3.99 -16.13 -8.48
C LEU A 118 3.15 -14.85 -8.34
N SER A 119 1.83 -15.03 -8.27
CA SER A 119 0.94 -13.94 -7.88
C SER A 119 1.19 -13.51 -6.43
N LEU A 120 0.88 -12.25 -6.11
CA LEU A 120 0.98 -11.74 -4.74
C LEU A 120 0.14 -12.59 -3.76
N TRP A 121 -1.05 -13.02 -4.19
CA TRP A 121 -1.90 -13.90 -3.39
C TRP A 121 -1.23 -15.24 -3.06
N GLU A 122 -0.66 -15.92 -4.04
CA GLU A 122 0.04 -17.20 -3.83
C GLU A 122 1.25 -17.03 -2.93
N ALA A 123 2.01 -15.94 -3.12
CA ALA A 123 3.17 -15.62 -2.29
C ALA A 123 2.79 -15.46 -0.81
N LEU A 124 1.71 -14.72 -0.51
CA LEU A 124 1.22 -14.50 0.86
C LEU A 124 0.60 -15.75 1.51
N ASN A 125 0.21 -16.75 0.72
CA ASN A 125 -0.30 -18.03 1.22
C ASN A 125 0.78 -19.12 1.32
N THR A 126 2.03 -18.77 1.00
CA THR A 126 3.14 -19.72 1.04
C THR A 126 3.60 -19.97 2.47
N LYS A 127 3.58 -21.24 2.89
CA LYS A 127 4.12 -21.65 4.18
C LYS A 127 5.62 -21.86 4.08
N GLN A 128 6.38 -21.25 4.97
CA GLN A 128 7.84 -21.39 5.02
C GLN A 128 8.27 -22.27 6.21
N PRO A 129 8.38 -23.60 6.04
CA PRO A 129 8.69 -24.51 7.15
C PRO A 129 10.10 -24.31 7.71
N ASN A 130 11.02 -23.70 6.96
CA ASN A 130 12.37 -23.35 7.43
C ASN A 130 12.92 -22.13 6.66
N LEU A 131 13.12 -21.01 7.35
CA LEU A 131 13.65 -19.76 6.81
C LEU A 131 15.09 -19.91 6.29
N GLU A 132 15.89 -20.78 6.92
CA GLU A 132 17.31 -21.00 6.58
C GLU A 132 17.50 -21.84 5.31
N ALA A 133 16.48 -22.62 4.92
CA ALA A 133 16.53 -23.50 3.75
C ALA A 133 15.95 -22.84 2.49
N GLY A 134 15.21 -21.75 2.64
CA GLY A 134 14.67 -20.97 1.53
C GLY A 134 15.76 -20.14 0.85
N LYS A 135 15.80 -20.15 -0.48
CA LYS A 135 16.60 -19.18 -1.23
C LYS A 135 15.90 -17.83 -1.17
N ILE A 136 16.08 -17.11 -0.06
CA ILE A 136 15.60 -15.73 0.06
C ILE A 136 16.16 -14.94 -1.10
N ALA A 137 15.28 -14.28 -1.84
CA ALA A 137 15.65 -13.52 -3.02
C ALA A 137 16.58 -12.37 -2.62
N LYS A 138 17.73 -12.30 -3.29
CA LYS A 138 18.71 -11.23 -3.07
C LYS A 138 18.50 -10.10 -4.07
N SER A 139 18.97 -8.91 -3.71
CA SER A 139 18.95 -7.73 -4.58
C SER A 139 17.55 -7.27 -5.00
N LEU A 140 16.54 -7.51 -4.17
CA LEU A 140 15.21 -6.92 -4.30
C LEU A 140 15.15 -5.57 -3.58
N PRO A 141 14.31 -4.63 -4.05
CA PRO A 141 14.00 -3.44 -3.29
C PRO A 141 13.33 -3.80 -1.95
N ARG A 142 13.49 -2.92 -0.95
CA ARG A 142 12.87 -3.10 0.36
C ARG A 142 11.38 -2.77 0.30
N ILE A 143 10.55 -3.79 0.15
CA ILE A 143 9.09 -3.66 0.09
C ILE A 143 8.46 -4.57 1.14
N CYS A 144 7.51 -4.04 1.90
CA CYS A 144 6.67 -4.81 2.82
C CYS A 144 5.21 -4.79 2.32
N PHE A 145 4.69 -5.96 1.96
CA PHE A 145 3.29 -6.13 1.62
C PHE A 145 2.46 -6.53 2.84
N PHE A 146 1.43 -5.74 3.15
CA PHE A 146 0.43 -6.03 4.16
C PHE A 146 -0.69 -6.91 3.62
N SER A 147 -1.12 -7.88 4.41
CA SER A 147 -2.27 -8.73 4.11
C SER A 147 -3.05 -9.02 5.38
N GLY A 148 -4.38 -9.00 5.29
CA GLY A 148 -5.27 -9.27 6.41
C GLY A 148 -5.30 -8.18 7.50
N LEU A 149 -4.76 -6.99 7.22
CA LEU A 149 -4.85 -5.82 8.09
C LEU A 149 -5.84 -4.80 7.54
N THR A 150 -6.47 -4.04 8.44
CA THR A 150 -7.23 -2.83 8.11
C THR A 150 -6.27 -1.68 7.80
N GLY A 151 -6.77 -0.66 7.11
CA GLY A 151 -6.01 0.54 6.82
C GLY A 151 -5.47 1.24 8.08
N GLU A 152 -6.25 1.31 9.15
CA GLU A 152 -5.82 1.87 10.44
C GLU A 152 -4.62 1.09 11.01
N GLU A 153 -4.69 -0.23 11.05
CA GLU A 153 -3.58 -1.08 11.53
C GLU A 153 -2.33 -0.92 10.66
N MET A 154 -2.49 -0.85 9.33
CA MET A 154 -1.36 -0.60 8.42
C MET A 154 -0.70 0.75 8.70
N LEU A 155 -1.48 1.83 8.85
CA LEU A 155 -0.93 3.15 9.10
C LEU A 155 -0.22 3.24 10.45
N ILE A 156 -0.75 2.58 11.50
CA ILE A 156 -0.08 2.48 12.80
C ILE A 156 1.26 1.73 12.67
N PHE A 157 1.28 0.59 11.97
CA PHE A 157 2.52 -0.16 11.75
C PHE A 157 3.56 0.71 11.04
N ILE A 158 3.15 1.42 10.00
CA ILE A 158 4.05 2.26 9.20
C ILE A 158 4.63 3.40 10.05
N ASP A 159 3.82 4.07 10.89
CA ASP A 159 4.27 5.15 11.77
C ASP A 159 5.27 4.67 12.83
N ALA A 160 5.09 3.46 13.35
CA ALA A 160 5.97 2.85 14.34
C ALA A 160 7.22 2.17 13.72
N PHE A 161 7.22 1.88 12.42
CA PHE A 161 8.33 1.18 11.76
C PHE A 161 9.71 1.84 11.95
N PRO A 162 9.88 3.17 11.89
CA PRO A 162 11.17 3.82 12.13
C PRO A 162 11.80 3.51 13.50
N GLU A 163 10.99 3.20 14.52
CA GLU A 163 11.46 2.88 15.88
C GLU A 163 12.27 1.57 15.93
N THR A 164 12.12 0.71 14.93
CA THR A 164 12.90 -0.53 14.79
C THR A 164 14.38 -0.27 14.48
N GLY A 165 14.72 0.93 13.97
CA GLY A 165 16.04 1.25 13.43
C GLY A 165 16.44 0.38 12.24
N LEU A 166 15.48 -0.19 11.53
CA LEU A 166 15.69 -0.86 10.24
C LEU A 166 15.84 0.18 9.12
N GLU A 167 16.43 -0.24 8.00
CA GLU A 167 16.41 0.58 6.80
C GLU A 167 14.97 0.83 6.32
N PRO A 168 14.67 2.03 5.78
CA PRO A 168 13.38 2.35 5.19
C PRO A 168 12.87 1.28 4.22
N ALA A 169 11.55 1.14 4.15
CA ALA A 169 10.88 0.24 3.22
C ALA A 169 9.70 0.95 2.56
N VAL A 170 9.37 0.50 1.36
CA VAL A 170 8.13 0.87 0.68
C VAL A 170 7.02 -0.07 1.16
N PHE A 171 5.85 0.49 1.44
CA PHE A 171 4.72 -0.27 1.96
C PHE A 171 3.59 -0.35 0.93
N ALA A 172 3.00 -1.53 0.79
CA ALA A 172 1.88 -1.77 -0.09
C ALA A 172 0.91 -2.78 0.55
N ALA A 173 -0.35 -2.77 0.11
CA ALA A 173 -1.36 -3.71 0.59
C ALA A 173 -1.73 -4.74 -0.50
N LEU A 174 -1.99 -5.96 -0.07
CA LEU A 174 -2.76 -6.91 -0.86
C LEU A 174 -4.19 -6.40 -0.96
N VAL A 175 -4.64 -6.15 -2.19
CA VAL A 175 -6.02 -5.75 -2.51
C VAL A 175 -6.54 -6.62 -3.65
N PRO A 176 -7.86 -6.75 -3.85
CA PRO A 176 -8.42 -7.62 -4.90
C PRO A 176 -7.83 -7.36 -6.30
N TYR A 177 -7.47 -6.11 -6.57
CA TYR A 177 -6.91 -5.71 -7.86
C TYR A 177 -5.43 -6.11 -8.05
N SER A 178 -4.65 -6.26 -6.98
CA SER A 178 -3.25 -6.68 -7.03
C SER A 178 -3.07 -8.18 -6.78
N ALA A 179 -4.08 -8.88 -6.27
CA ALA A 179 -3.98 -10.25 -5.79
C ALA A 179 -3.41 -11.23 -6.83
N ASP A 180 -3.94 -11.17 -8.05
CA ASP A 180 -3.57 -12.09 -9.15
C ASP A 180 -2.36 -11.60 -9.96
N LYS A 181 -1.79 -10.43 -9.64
CA LYS A 181 -0.63 -9.92 -10.39
C LYS A 181 0.65 -10.60 -9.93
N PRO A 182 1.57 -10.93 -10.86
CA PRO A 182 2.90 -11.40 -10.51
C PRO A 182 3.63 -10.42 -9.59
N LEU A 183 4.38 -10.93 -8.61
CA LEU A 183 5.19 -10.10 -7.73
C LEU A 183 6.17 -9.22 -8.51
N GLN A 184 6.78 -9.76 -9.58
CA GLN A 184 7.69 -8.98 -10.43
C GLN A 184 7.05 -7.71 -10.97
N GLU A 185 5.83 -7.79 -11.50
CA GLU A 185 5.11 -6.62 -12.03
C GLU A 185 4.83 -5.60 -10.93
N LEU A 186 4.41 -6.06 -9.75
CA LEU A 186 4.12 -5.18 -8.62
C LEU A 186 5.39 -4.50 -8.08
N ILE A 187 6.52 -5.19 -8.08
CA ILE A 187 7.82 -4.62 -7.68
C ILE A 187 8.17 -3.45 -8.61
N GLU A 188 8.08 -3.66 -9.92
CA GLU A 188 8.40 -2.64 -10.93
C GLU A 188 7.43 -1.45 -10.83
N GLU A 189 6.13 -1.71 -10.69
CA GLU A 189 5.11 -0.65 -10.55
C GLU A 189 5.32 0.19 -9.29
N ILE A 190 5.42 -0.46 -8.12
CA ILE A 190 5.52 0.23 -6.82
C ILE A 190 6.80 1.05 -6.74
N MET A 191 7.93 0.52 -7.23
CA MET A 191 9.20 1.25 -7.22
C MET A 191 9.21 2.40 -8.22
N GLY A 192 8.66 2.20 -9.42
CA GLY A 192 8.49 3.27 -10.40
C GLY A 192 7.70 4.44 -9.84
N ASP A 193 6.59 4.15 -9.14
CA ASP A 193 5.78 5.17 -8.46
C ASP A 193 6.55 5.84 -7.31
N HIS A 194 7.25 5.06 -6.48
CA HIS A 194 8.02 5.58 -5.35
C HIS A 194 9.12 6.56 -5.79
N GLU A 195 9.84 6.24 -6.88
CA GLU A 195 10.89 7.09 -7.44
C GLU A 195 10.32 8.41 -7.97
N MET A 196 9.21 8.35 -8.72
CA MET A 196 8.54 9.54 -9.26
C MET A 196 8.02 10.47 -8.17
N LEU A 197 7.49 9.93 -7.08
CA LEU A 197 7.00 10.72 -5.95
C LEU A 197 8.14 11.32 -5.12
N SER A 198 9.22 10.57 -4.91
CA SER A 198 10.39 11.03 -4.15
C SER A 198 11.13 12.17 -4.89
N ALA A 199 11.20 12.12 -6.22
CA ALA A 199 11.84 13.15 -7.03
C ALA A 199 11.15 14.53 -6.92
N ARG A 200 9.82 14.57 -6.77
CA ARG A 200 9.02 15.81 -6.69
C ARG A 200 9.12 16.53 -5.34
N GLN A 201 9.83 15.96 -4.36
CA GLN A 201 9.97 16.52 -3.03
C GLN A 201 11.30 17.28 -2.83
N LEU A 202 12.21 17.20 -3.81
CA LEU A 202 13.52 17.84 -3.77
C LEU A 202 13.54 19.22 -4.47
N ASP A 203 12.41 19.67 -5.01
CA ASP A 203 12.18 21.02 -5.55
C ASP A 203 11.41 21.91 -4.55
#